data_AF-A0A7C7C4Z8-F1
#
_entry.id   AF-A0A7C7C4Z8-F1
#
_cell.length_a   1.000
_cell.length_b   1.000
_cell.length_c   1.000
_cell.angle_alpha   90.00
_cell.angle_beta   90.00
_cell.angle_gamma   90.00
#
_symmetry.space_group_name_H-M   'P 1'
#
loop_
_entity.id
_entity.type
_entity.pdbx_description
1 polymer ?
#
loop_
_entity_poly.entity_id
_entity_poly.type
_entity_poly.pdbx_seq_one_letter_code
_entity_poly.pdbx_strand_id
1 'polypeptide(L)'
;MDIPQWLITFQAISESVHVLQTPNVNSILFTLYFLVSVMIKRAVFIAAFFMSCLLFDAAIFDPLSEASLYLLTFAIYSYVMTCKALTFKQRIACGILLILSITLAYDAYFYGKDGIYGAHETFVYNNIEYAALYAHTFLIHTLIPYRRIRDSIRRFITSILHISRNSAYFMPI
;
A
#
# COMPACT_ATOMS: atom_id res chain seq x y z
N MET A 1 -25.09 37.16 19.66
CA MET A 1 -24.73 35.93 18.95
C MET A 1 -23.23 35.87 18.96
N ASP A 2 -22.73 35.06 19.89
CA ASP A 2 -21.46 35.34 20.54
C ASP A 2 -20.36 34.59 19.79
N ILE A 3 -19.49 35.37 19.16
CA ILE A 3 -18.26 34.94 18.48
C ILE A 3 -17.48 33.83 19.23
N PRO A 4 -17.40 33.81 20.59
CA PRO A 4 -16.73 32.71 21.29
C PRO A 4 -17.37 31.32 21.12
N GLN A 5 -18.69 31.21 20.93
CA GLN A 5 -19.33 29.89 20.77
C GLN A 5 -19.00 29.23 19.42
N TRP A 6 -18.76 30.04 18.38
CA TRP A 6 -18.40 29.53 17.06
C TRP A 6 -16.96 29.00 17.04
N LEU A 7 -16.05 29.62 17.78
CA LEU A 7 -14.67 29.15 17.91
C LEU A 7 -14.60 27.81 18.66
N ILE A 8 -15.40 27.68 19.73
CA ILE A 8 -15.49 26.45 20.52
C ILE A 8 -16.12 25.32 19.70
N THR A 9 -17.12 25.60 18.87
CA THR A 9 -17.70 24.59 17.97
C THR A 9 -16.75 24.20 16.84
N PHE A 10 -15.99 25.14 16.24
CA PHE A 10 -14.96 24.79 15.25
C PHE A 10 -13.84 23.93 15.84
N GLN A 11 -13.42 24.21 17.07
CA GLN A 11 -12.39 23.44 17.75
C GLN A 11 -12.91 22.04 18.15
N ALA A 12 -14.16 21.94 18.61
CA ALA A 12 -14.82 20.66 18.89
C ALA A 12 -15.09 19.82 17.60
N ILE A 13 -15.38 20.47 16.48
CA ILE A 13 -15.48 19.80 15.16
C ILE A 13 -14.08 19.35 14.69
N SER A 14 -13.05 20.16 14.87
CA SER A 14 -11.68 19.81 14.51
C SER A 14 -11.12 18.67 15.37
N GLU A 15 -11.44 18.61 16.65
CA GLU A 15 -11.02 17.54 17.56
C GLU A 15 -11.85 16.26 17.35
N SER A 16 -13.15 16.36 17.04
CA SER A 16 -13.97 15.19 16.68
C SER A 16 -13.60 14.61 15.31
N VAL A 17 -13.14 15.42 14.36
CA VAL A 17 -12.57 14.93 13.08
C VAL A 17 -11.19 14.29 13.27
N HIS A 18 -10.41 14.69 14.28
CA HIS A 18 -9.11 14.07 14.58
C HIS A 18 -9.22 12.76 15.39
N VAL A 19 -10.30 12.56 16.13
CA VAL A 19 -10.56 11.31 16.88
C VAL A 19 -11.33 10.28 16.02
N LEU A 20 -12.06 10.73 15.00
CA LEU A 20 -12.81 9.88 14.09
C LEU A 20 -11.96 9.57 12.84
N GLN A 21 -11.32 8.41 12.84
CA GLN A 21 -10.45 7.84 11.78
C GLN A 21 -8.96 8.07 12.00
N THR A 22 -8.38 7.27 12.90
CA THR A 22 -7.13 6.61 12.51
C THR A 22 -7.42 5.88 11.20
N PRO A 23 -6.85 6.30 10.06
CA PRO A 23 -7.11 5.63 8.80
C PRO A 23 -6.68 4.18 8.97
N ASN A 24 -7.62 3.25 8.77
CA ASN A 24 -7.31 1.82 8.81
C ASN A 24 -6.09 1.61 7.89
N VAL A 25 -5.04 1.04 8.45
CA VAL A 25 -3.73 0.91 7.82
C VAL A 25 -3.84 0.20 6.47
N ASN A 26 -4.77 -0.75 6.39
CA ASN A 26 -5.14 -1.46 5.17
C ASN A 26 -5.74 -0.52 4.10
N SER A 27 -6.55 0.46 4.49
CA SER A 27 -7.13 1.48 3.58
C SER A 27 -6.06 2.41 3.00
N ILE A 28 -5.04 2.78 3.78
CA ILE A 28 -3.90 3.57 3.28
C ILE A 28 -3.08 2.77 2.29
N LEU A 29 -2.74 1.52 2.65
CA LEU A 29 -2.01 0.61 1.75
C LEU A 29 -2.77 0.42 0.45
N PHE A 30 -4.08 0.18 0.52
CA PHE A 30 -4.95 0.07 -0.66
C PHE A 30 -4.89 1.31 -1.56
N THR A 31 -5.02 2.50 -0.97
CA THR A 31 -4.97 3.76 -1.71
C THR A 31 -3.60 3.95 -2.39
N LEU A 32 -2.51 3.61 -1.68
CA LEU A 32 -1.16 3.66 -2.24
C LEU A 32 -0.98 2.68 -3.41
N TYR A 33 -1.44 1.43 -3.29
CA TYR A 33 -1.36 0.46 -4.37
C TYR A 33 -2.19 0.87 -5.59
N PHE A 34 -3.37 1.43 -5.37
CA PHE A 34 -4.21 1.97 -6.44
C PHE A 34 -3.48 3.08 -7.21
N LEU A 35 -2.96 4.07 -6.48
CA LEU A 35 -2.24 5.20 -7.06
C LEU A 35 -0.98 4.74 -7.81
N VAL A 36 -0.19 3.86 -7.20
CA VAL A 36 1.05 3.31 -7.76
C VAL A 36 0.77 2.56 -9.07
N SER A 37 -0.28 1.76 -9.13
CA SER A 37 -0.59 1.03 -10.35
C SER A 37 -1.21 1.88 -11.45
N VAL A 38 -2.04 2.88 -11.12
CA VAL A 38 -2.48 3.89 -12.10
C VAL A 38 -1.27 4.60 -12.72
N MET A 39 -0.27 4.95 -11.90
CA MET A 39 0.96 5.60 -12.36
C MET A 39 1.87 4.69 -13.20
N ILE A 40 1.95 3.41 -12.88
CA ILE A 40 2.89 2.46 -13.51
C ILE A 40 2.27 1.72 -14.70
N LYS A 41 0.93 1.68 -14.79
CA LYS A 41 0.17 0.91 -15.79
C LYS A 41 0.54 -0.59 -15.80
N ARG A 42 0.90 -1.15 -14.64
CA ARG A 42 1.21 -2.58 -14.47
C ARG A 42 0.16 -3.24 -13.56
N ALA A 43 -0.97 -3.61 -14.16
CA ALA A 43 -2.13 -4.16 -13.47
C ALA A 43 -1.84 -5.43 -12.66
N VAL A 44 -0.82 -6.22 -13.03
CA VAL A 44 -0.46 -7.48 -12.36
C VAL A 44 -0.15 -7.29 -10.87
N PHE A 45 0.50 -6.19 -10.48
CA PHE A 45 0.79 -5.91 -9.07
C PHE A 45 -0.41 -5.38 -8.31
N ILE A 46 -1.30 -4.64 -8.99
CA ILE A 46 -2.59 -4.26 -8.41
C ILE A 46 -3.42 -5.52 -8.15
N ALA A 47 -3.45 -6.45 -9.10
CA ALA A 47 -4.28 -7.64 -9.00
C ALA A 47 -3.79 -8.54 -7.86
N ALA A 48 -2.47 -8.71 -7.71
CA ALA A 48 -1.90 -9.49 -6.62
C ALA A 48 -2.19 -8.89 -5.23
N PHE A 49 -2.04 -7.57 -5.10
CA PHE A 49 -2.34 -6.88 -3.85
C PHE A 49 -3.85 -6.85 -3.56
N PHE A 50 -4.66 -6.53 -4.56
CA PHE A 50 -6.12 -6.51 -4.46
C PHE A 50 -6.68 -7.89 -4.09
N MET A 51 -6.16 -8.95 -4.70
CA MET A 51 -6.54 -10.32 -4.34
C MET A 51 -6.11 -10.66 -2.91
N SER A 52 -4.93 -10.20 -2.47
CA SER A 52 -4.50 -10.43 -1.08
C SER A 52 -5.42 -9.72 -0.08
N CYS A 53 -5.77 -8.44 -0.30
CA CYS A 53 -6.73 -7.74 0.55
C CYS A 53 -8.13 -8.35 0.50
N LEU A 54 -8.60 -8.72 -0.70
CA LEU A 54 -9.92 -9.33 -0.88
C LEU A 54 -10.04 -10.67 -0.14
N LEU A 55 -8.97 -11.45 -0.05
CA LEU A 55 -8.96 -12.72 0.68
C LEU A 55 -9.15 -12.58 2.18
N PHE A 56 -8.70 -11.47 2.78
CA PHE A 56 -8.84 -11.23 4.22
C PHE A 56 -10.10 -10.42 4.59
N ASP A 57 -10.63 -9.60 3.68
CA ASP A 57 -11.78 -8.72 3.97
C ASP A 57 -13.14 -9.23 3.42
N ALA A 58 -13.16 -10.12 2.42
CA ALA A 58 -14.42 -10.56 1.82
C ALA A 58 -15.05 -11.73 2.59
N ALA A 59 -16.30 -11.56 3.03
CA ALA A 59 -17.08 -12.53 3.80
C ALA A 59 -17.26 -13.92 3.14
N ILE A 60 -16.95 -14.02 1.85
CA ILE A 60 -16.93 -15.30 1.10
C ILE A 60 -15.82 -16.22 1.63
N PHE A 61 -14.76 -15.65 2.20
CA PHE A 61 -13.59 -16.36 2.71
C PHE A 61 -13.60 -16.55 4.23
N ASP A 62 -14.61 -16.05 4.96
CA ASP A 62 -14.82 -16.32 6.38
C ASP A 62 -14.82 -17.82 6.78
N PRO A 63 -15.31 -18.78 5.96
CA PRO A 63 -15.25 -20.19 6.33
C PRO A 63 -13.86 -20.83 6.15
N LEU A 64 -12.89 -20.13 5.53
CA LEU A 64 -11.54 -20.63 5.35
C LEU A 64 -10.68 -20.34 6.58
N SER A 65 -9.86 -21.31 6.98
CA SER A 65 -8.89 -21.09 8.06
C SER A 65 -7.85 -20.07 7.63
N GLU A 66 -7.36 -19.24 8.55
CA GLU A 66 -6.42 -18.17 8.22
C GLU A 66 -5.11 -18.69 7.60
N ALA A 67 -4.66 -19.87 8.04
CA ALA A 67 -3.52 -20.57 7.44
C ALA A 67 -3.71 -20.80 5.92
N SER A 68 -4.94 -21.14 5.50
CA SER A 68 -5.26 -21.33 4.08
C SER A 68 -5.29 -20.01 3.30
N LEU A 69 -5.69 -18.90 3.92
CA LEU A 69 -5.63 -17.55 3.33
C LEU A 69 -4.18 -17.11 3.10
N TYR A 70 -3.29 -17.38 4.07
CA TYR A 70 -1.85 -17.11 3.90
C TYR A 70 -1.21 -17.98 2.82
N LEU A 71 -1.58 -19.27 2.73
CA LEU A 71 -1.11 -20.14 1.64
C LEU A 71 -1.61 -19.70 0.27
N LEU A 72 -2.83 -19.20 0.18
CA LEU A 72 -3.38 -18.66 -1.06
C LEU A 72 -2.67 -17.35 -1.46
N THR A 73 -2.38 -16.50 -0.49
CA THR A 73 -1.53 -15.31 -0.66
C THR A 73 -0.15 -15.70 -1.18
N PHE A 74 0.47 -16.73 -0.61
CA PHE A 74 1.73 -17.29 -1.09
C PHE A 74 1.62 -17.77 -2.56
N ALA A 75 0.56 -18.50 -2.91
CA ALA A 75 0.34 -18.97 -4.28
C ALA A 75 0.22 -17.82 -5.28
N ILE A 76 -0.51 -16.75 -4.94
CA ILE A 76 -0.67 -15.55 -5.77
C ILE A 76 0.69 -14.87 -5.98
N TYR A 77 1.44 -14.61 -4.91
CA TYR A 77 2.75 -13.95 -5.04
C TYR A 77 3.79 -14.84 -5.73
N SER A 78 3.69 -16.16 -5.63
CA SER A 78 4.56 -17.10 -6.33
C SER A 78 4.30 -17.03 -7.84
N TYR A 79 3.02 -16.97 -8.23
CA TYR A 79 2.64 -16.73 -9.62
C TYR A 79 3.15 -15.38 -10.14
N VAL A 80 3.00 -14.30 -9.36
CA VAL A 80 3.55 -12.98 -9.73
C VAL A 80 5.07 -13.04 -9.91
N MET A 81 5.78 -13.81 -9.07
CA MET A 81 7.23 -13.99 -9.19
C MET A 81 7.64 -14.71 -10.48
N THR A 82 6.83 -15.63 -10.99
CA THR A 82 7.07 -16.31 -12.28
C THR A 82 6.87 -15.41 -13.50
N CYS A 83 6.14 -14.30 -13.35
CA CYS A 83 5.99 -13.33 -14.43
C CYS A 83 7.34 -12.67 -14.75
N LYS A 84 7.85 -12.84 -15.98
CA LYS A 84 9.14 -12.28 -16.45
C LYS A 84 9.22 -10.75 -16.45
N ALA A 85 8.17 -10.05 -16.02
CA ALA A 85 8.07 -8.59 -15.99
C ALA A 85 8.77 -7.94 -14.77
N LEU A 86 9.22 -8.72 -13.78
CA LEU A 86 9.81 -8.22 -12.54
C LEU A 86 11.29 -7.83 -12.67
N THR A 87 11.64 -6.65 -12.18
CA THR A 87 13.04 -6.24 -11.97
C THR A 87 13.65 -6.97 -10.76
N PHE A 88 14.98 -7.03 -10.67
CA PHE A 88 15.68 -7.71 -9.57
C PHE A 88 15.23 -7.22 -8.18
N LYS A 89 15.07 -5.89 -8.00
CA LYS A 89 14.60 -5.30 -6.74
C LYS A 89 13.18 -5.74 -6.38
N GLN A 90 12.30 -5.80 -7.37
CA GLN A 90 10.92 -6.27 -7.19
C GLN A 90 10.87 -7.76 -6.86
N ARG A 91 11.77 -8.58 -7.42
CA ARG A 91 11.88 -10.00 -7.07
C ARG A 91 12.29 -10.20 -5.62
N ILE A 92 13.23 -9.39 -5.12
CA ILE A 92 13.62 -9.43 -3.70
C ILE A 92 12.43 -9.05 -2.82
N ALA A 93 11.75 -7.94 -3.12
CA ALA A 93 10.58 -7.49 -2.36
C ALA A 93 9.45 -8.55 -2.35
N CYS A 94 9.17 -9.15 -3.50
CA CYS A 94 8.20 -10.24 -3.64
C CYS A 94 8.63 -11.50 -2.87
N GLY A 95 9.93 -11.82 -2.88
CA GLY A 95 10.49 -12.94 -2.11
C GLY A 95 10.34 -12.76 -0.60
N ILE A 96 10.51 -11.54 -0.09
CA ILE A 96 10.27 -11.21 1.32
C ILE A 96 8.80 -11.48 1.70
N LEU A 97 7.85 -11.04 0.85
CA LEU A 97 6.42 -11.31 1.07
C LEU A 97 6.08 -12.81 1.02
N LEU A 98 6.75 -13.58 0.15
CA LEU A 98 6.57 -15.03 0.08
C LEU A 98 7.06 -15.75 1.34
N ILE A 99 8.23 -15.36 1.85
CA ILE A 99 8.77 -15.93 3.10
C ILE A 99 7.85 -15.56 4.27
N LEU A 100 7.40 -14.31 4.33
CA LEU A 100 6.49 -13.84 5.37
C LEU A 100 5.15 -14.60 5.36
N SER A 101 4.54 -14.80 4.18
CA SER A 101 3.28 -15.55 4.05
C SER A 101 3.39 -17.03 4.41
N ILE A 102 4.50 -17.71 4.07
CA ILE A 102 4.72 -19.09 4.56
C ILE A 102 4.91 -19.12 6.07
N THR A 103 5.67 -18.18 6.62
CA THR A 103 5.95 -18.12 8.06
C THR A 103 4.64 -17.92 8.84
N LEU A 104 3.76 -17.07 8.32
CA LEU A 104 2.41 -16.85 8.81
C LEU A 104 1.50 -18.07 8.71
N ALA A 105 1.49 -18.75 7.56
CA ALA A 105 0.73 -19.97 7.38
C ALA A 105 1.16 -21.07 8.37
N TYR A 106 2.47 -21.19 8.60
CA TYR A 106 3.02 -22.13 9.58
C TYR A 106 2.58 -21.77 11.00
N ASP A 107 2.78 -20.52 11.40
CA ASP A 107 2.41 -20.08 12.75
C ASP A 107 0.90 -20.22 12.99
N ALA A 108 0.06 -19.92 11.99
CA ALA A 108 -1.39 -20.04 12.07
C ALA A 108 -1.86 -21.49 12.19
N TYR A 109 -1.17 -22.41 11.53
CA TYR A 109 -1.49 -23.83 11.59
C TYR A 109 -1.14 -24.45 12.95
N PHE A 110 -0.01 -24.06 13.55
CA PHE A 110 0.49 -24.67 14.79
C PHE A 110 0.01 -23.96 16.07
N TYR A 111 -0.14 -22.64 16.04
CA TYR A 111 -0.46 -21.83 17.23
C TYR A 111 -1.84 -21.16 17.17
N GLY A 112 -2.55 -21.26 16.04
CA GLY A 112 -3.94 -20.83 15.91
C GLY A 112 -4.87 -21.76 16.69
N LYS A 113 -5.68 -21.22 17.60
CA LYS A 113 -6.71 -22.00 18.30
C LYS A 113 -7.97 -21.99 17.44
N ASP A 114 -8.49 -23.18 17.12
CA ASP A 114 -9.67 -23.35 16.25
C ASP A 114 -9.54 -22.74 14.83
N GLY A 115 -8.32 -22.59 14.33
CA GLY A 115 -8.05 -22.05 12.99
C GLY A 115 -8.12 -20.52 12.88
N ILE A 116 -8.28 -19.83 14.01
CA ILE A 116 -8.26 -18.37 14.15
C ILE A 116 -6.91 -17.94 14.73
N TYR A 117 -6.28 -16.97 14.09
CA TYR A 117 -4.98 -16.42 14.45
C TYR A 117 -5.14 -15.38 15.57
N GLY A 118 -4.22 -15.34 16.53
CA GLY A 118 -4.24 -14.37 17.65
C GLY A 118 -4.62 -14.93 19.03
N ALA A 119 -4.81 -16.24 19.17
CA ALA A 119 -5.04 -16.87 20.47
C ALA A 119 -3.77 -17.01 21.35
N HIS A 120 -2.59 -16.87 20.75
CA HIS A 120 -1.30 -16.88 21.45
C HIS A 120 -0.45 -15.68 21.01
N GLU A 121 -0.01 -14.85 21.97
CA GLU A 121 0.95 -13.77 21.73
C GLU A 121 2.35 -14.36 21.48
N THR A 122 2.66 -14.70 20.22
CA THR A 122 4.03 -14.99 19.81
C THR A 122 4.78 -13.68 19.54
N PHE A 123 6.11 -13.67 19.72
CA PHE A 123 6.92 -12.50 19.35
C PHE A 123 6.74 -12.13 17.86
N VAL A 124 6.53 -13.15 17.02
CA VAL A 124 6.25 -12.99 15.60
C VAL A 124 4.90 -12.30 15.40
N TYR A 125 3.85 -12.75 16.09
CA TYR A 125 2.51 -12.15 16.05
C TYR A 125 2.51 -10.66 16.42
N ASN A 126 3.16 -10.28 17.52
CA ASN A 126 3.17 -8.88 17.98
C ASN A 126 3.85 -7.90 16.99
N ASN A 127 4.67 -8.42 16.08
CA ASN A 127 5.42 -7.61 15.12
C ASN A 127 4.95 -7.83 13.67
N ILE A 128 3.95 -8.68 13.44
CA ILE A 128 3.67 -9.17 12.09
C ILE A 128 3.03 -8.12 11.20
N GLU A 129 2.10 -7.34 11.74
CA GLU A 129 1.44 -6.26 11.01
C GLU A 129 2.48 -5.23 10.56
N TYR A 130 3.45 -4.91 11.42
CA TYR A 130 4.56 -4.01 11.11
C TYR A 130 5.49 -4.60 10.05
N ALA A 131 5.83 -5.88 10.13
CA ALA A 131 6.68 -6.56 9.16
C ALA A 131 6.02 -6.65 7.78
N ALA A 132 4.73 -7.00 7.74
CA ALA A 132 3.93 -7.04 6.53
C ALA A 132 3.82 -5.64 5.90
N LEU A 133 3.52 -4.62 6.71
CA LEU A 133 3.44 -3.23 6.26
C LEU A 133 4.77 -2.73 5.69
N TYR A 134 5.89 -3.04 6.35
CA TYR A 134 7.21 -2.66 5.87
C TYR A 134 7.55 -3.37 4.55
N ALA A 135 7.23 -4.66 4.42
CA ALA A 135 7.43 -5.41 3.19
C ALA A 135 6.58 -4.87 2.02
N HIS A 136 5.32 -4.54 2.27
CA HIS A 136 4.45 -3.91 1.26
C HIS A 136 4.92 -2.50 0.89
N THR A 137 5.37 -1.71 1.86
CA THR A 137 5.93 -0.36 1.62
C THR A 137 7.21 -0.45 0.80
N PHE A 138 8.09 -1.40 1.11
CA PHE A 138 9.29 -1.67 0.33
C PHE A 138 8.94 -2.07 -1.11
N LEU A 139 7.96 -2.96 -1.30
CA LEU A 139 7.50 -3.35 -2.64
C LEU A 139 6.98 -2.13 -3.41
N ILE A 140 6.12 -1.31 -2.82
CA ILE A 140 5.64 -0.05 -3.40
C ILE A 140 6.80 0.85 -3.82
N HIS A 141 7.80 1.02 -2.94
CA HIS A 141 8.96 1.85 -3.23
C HIS A 141 9.75 1.35 -4.46
N THR A 142 9.87 0.03 -4.63
CA THR A 142 10.53 -0.56 -5.81
C THR A 142 9.71 -0.43 -7.10
N LEU A 143 8.42 -0.15 -7.00
CA LEU A 143 7.52 0.04 -8.13
C LEU A 143 7.59 1.48 -8.66
N ILE A 144 7.78 2.48 -7.79
CA ILE A 144 7.79 3.90 -8.17
C ILE A 144 8.94 4.22 -9.15
N PRO A 145 8.65 4.70 -10.38
CA PRO A 145 9.67 5.01 -11.36
C PRO A 145 10.26 6.41 -11.12
N TYR A 146 11.06 6.56 -10.05
CA TYR A 146 11.67 7.84 -9.66
C TYR A 146 12.40 8.57 -10.81
N ARG A 147 13.06 7.82 -11.69
CA ARG A 147 13.73 8.38 -12.87
C ARG A 147 12.74 9.09 -13.80
N ARG A 148 11.61 8.46 -14.10
CA ARG A 148 10.57 9.02 -14.98
C ARG A 148 9.95 10.28 -14.36
N ILE A 149 9.69 10.26 -13.05
CA ILE A 149 9.15 11.43 -12.33
C ILE A 149 10.15 12.60 -12.43
N ARG A 150 11.42 12.35 -12.13
CA ARG A 150 12.50 13.35 -12.24
C ARG A 150 12.61 13.92 -13.65
N ASP A 151 12.55 13.09 -14.67
CA ASP A 151 12.66 13.52 -16.08
C ASP A 151 11.43 14.31 -16.53
N SER A 152 10.23 14.02 -16.01
CA SER A 152 9.03 14.84 -16.23
C SER A 152 9.14 16.20 -15.55
N ILE A 153 9.60 16.26 -14.29
CA ILE A 153 9.82 17.53 -13.58
C ILE A 153 10.86 18.38 -14.31
N ARG A 154 11.98 17.78 -14.74
CA ARG A 154 13.00 18.49 -15.51
C ARG A 154 12.42 19.10 -16.79
N ARG A 155 11.65 18.33 -17.57
CA ARG A 155 11.00 18.83 -18.79
C ARG A 155 10.03 19.97 -18.50
N PHE A 156 9.23 19.87 -17.43
CA PHE A 156 8.32 20.94 -17.02
C PHE A 156 9.06 22.23 -16.68
N ILE A 157 10.14 22.16 -15.89
CA ILE A 157 10.98 23.32 -15.55
C ILE A 157 11.61 23.91 -16.82
N THR A 158 12.12 23.07 -17.74
CA THR A 158 12.67 23.54 -19.02
C THR A 158 11.62 24.25 -19.86
N SER A 159 10.38 23.75 -19.92
CA SER A 159 9.28 24.42 -20.61
C SER A 159 8.97 25.79 -20.00
N ILE A 160 8.92 25.91 -18.67
CA ILE A 160 8.71 27.20 -18.00
C ILE A 160 9.84 28.18 -18.32
N LEU A 161 11.10 27.72 -18.28
CA LEU A 161 12.26 28.55 -18.63
C LEU A 161 12.21 29.04 -20.07
N HIS A 162 11.78 28.19 -21.02
CA HIS A 162 11.59 28.59 -22.41
C HIS A 162 10.47 29.63 -22.59
N ILE A 163 9.32 29.43 -21.94
CA ILE A 163 8.21 30.39 -21.97
C ILE A 163 8.65 31.74 -21.37
N SER A 164 9.32 31.70 -20.21
CA SER A 164 9.81 32.90 -19.54
C SER A 164 10.84 33.66 -20.38
N ARG A 165 11.80 32.96 -21.00
CA ARG A 165 12.78 33.59 -21.90
C ARG A 165 12.14 34.21 -23.14
N ASN A 166 11.11 33.58 -23.69
CA ASN A 166 10.42 34.11 -24.87
C ASN A 166 9.32 35.13 -24.54
N SER A 167 9.04 35.40 -23.26
CA SER A 167 8.00 36.36 -22.83
C SER A 167 8.23 37.77 -23.37
N ALA A 168 9.48 38.17 -23.61
CA ALA A 168 9.83 39.47 -24.21
C ALA A 168 9.34 39.61 -25.66
N TYR A 169 9.12 38.51 -26.39
CA TYR A 169 8.59 38.51 -27.75
C TYR A 169 7.05 38.47 -27.80
N PHE A 170 6.37 38.30 -26.65
CA PHE A 170 4.91 38.28 -26.56
C PHE A 170 4.29 39.65 -26.25
N MET A 171 5.10 40.71 -26.08
CA MET A 171 4.57 42.07 -26.04
C MET A 171 4.30 42.56 -27.48
N PRO A 172 3.05 42.84 -27.86
CA PRO A 172 2.77 43.53 -29.12
C PRO A 172 3.29 44.97 -29.02
N ILE A 173 3.98 45.41 -30.07
CA ILE A 173 4.28 46.83 -30.33
C ILE A 173 2.98 47.54 -30.71
#